data_AF-A0AAU5Q9P3-F1
#
_entry.id   AF-A0AAU5Q9P3-F1
#
_cell.length_a   1.000
_cell.length_b   1.000
_cell.length_c   1.000
_cell.angle_alpha   90.00
_cell.angle_beta   90.00
_cell.angle_gamma   90.00
#
_symmetry.space_group_name_H-M   'P 1'
#
loop_
_entity.id
_entity.type
_entity.pdbx_description
1 polymer ?
#
loop_
_entity_poly.entity_id
_entity_poly.type
_entity_poly.pdbx_seq_one_letter_code
_entity_poly.pdbx_strand_id
1 'polypeptide(L)'
;MNSPTGAFSDALSEVDLAMRELIEALKARGHWALVDQTASEAVTVHFHSPIRFTLAGVPAYPLDCDDDRRTLQQALHRQEVNAQITVSPWYERGPFLTLATPADAKRLTTLIWQEMPESGLLKHRLGAALHAAGVEVSDTWINDLGVEIGTISASDALTLITVLGGKHPPRANPANGRNTEGITDRLRGRLRRLAPRIKVTPHPACTSCVQDRPHQIRIGTATLEQISDLIGAIEAGTEAPERSCRHRPVLRARGRAGDGA
;
A
#
# COMPACT_ATOMS: atom_id res chain seq x y z
N MET A 1 -19.41 40.27 18.04
CA MET A 1 -20.10 38.96 17.95
C MET A 1 -19.19 38.06 17.14
N ASN A 2 -18.39 37.24 17.82
CA ASN A 2 -17.46 36.32 17.17
C ASN A 2 -18.14 34.95 17.09
N SER A 3 -18.48 34.52 15.87
CA SER A 3 -18.94 33.15 15.63
C SER A 3 -17.79 32.19 15.94
N PRO A 4 -18.00 31.17 16.80
CA PRO A 4 -16.98 30.16 17.03
C PRO A 4 -16.84 29.32 15.76
N THR A 5 -15.64 29.35 15.18
CA THR A 5 -15.21 28.42 14.14
C THR A 5 -15.20 27.02 14.77
N GLY A 6 -16.27 26.26 14.55
CA GLY A 6 -16.35 24.88 14.97
C GLY A 6 -15.27 24.08 14.25
N ALA A 7 -14.28 23.61 15.00
CA ALA A 7 -13.39 22.55 14.56
C ALA A 7 -14.25 21.29 14.39
N PHE A 8 -14.69 21.01 13.17
CA PHE A 8 -15.18 19.70 12.79
C PHE A 8 -13.99 18.74 12.85
N SER A 9 -13.81 18.11 14.01
CA SER A 9 -13.03 16.89 14.09
C SER A 9 -13.81 15.83 13.32
N ASP A 10 -13.46 15.61 12.06
CA ASP A 10 -13.89 14.48 11.22
C ASP A 10 -13.33 13.17 11.81
N ALA A 11 -13.76 12.82 13.02
CA ALA A 11 -13.57 11.50 13.56
C ALA A 11 -14.47 10.58 12.75
N LEU A 12 -13.86 9.78 11.86
CA LEU A 12 -14.57 8.70 11.17
C LEU A 12 -15.34 7.87 12.20
N SER A 13 -16.59 7.53 11.89
CA SER A 13 -17.36 6.67 12.78
C SER A 13 -16.68 5.30 12.90
N GLU A 14 -16.97 4.57 13.98
CA GLU A 14 -16.46 3.20 14.14
C GLU A 14 -16.83 2.30 12.96
N VAL A 15 -18.00 2.55 12.37
CA VAL A 15 -18.50 1.83 11.19
C VAL A 15 -17.63 2.13 9.96
N ASP A 16 -17.34 3.42 9.70
CA ASP A 16 -16.51 3.84 8.57
C ASP A 16 -15.12 3.22 8.62
N LEU A 17 -14.52 3.16 9.82
CA LEU A 17 -13.23 2.53 10.02
C LEU A 17 -13.29 1.02 9.74
N ALA A 18 -14.28 0.32 10.30
CA ALA A 18 -14.44 -1.12 10.10
C ALA A 18 -14.69 -1.48 8.63
N MET A 19 -15.50 -0.69 7.92
CA MET A 19 -15.76 -0.86 6.50
C MET A 19 -14.50 -0.63 5.66
N ARG A 20 -13.74 0.45 5.95
CA ARG A 20 -12.49 0.75 5.25
C ARG A 20 -11.46 -0.36 5.42
N GLU A 21 -11.26 -0.84 6.63
CA GLU A 21 -10.35 -1.94 6.92
C GLU A 21 -10.76 -3.23 6.20
N LEU A 22 -12.06 -3.54 6.16
CA LEU A 22 -12.60 -4.70 5.46
C LEU A 22 -12.40 -4.60 3.94
N ILE A 23 -12.67 -3.43 3.35
CA ILE A 23 -12.42 -3.17 1.92
C ILE A 23 -10.95 -3.41 1.60
N GLU A 24 -10.03 -2.89 2.42
CA GLU A 24 -8.60 -3.04 2.19
C GLU A 24 -8.13 -4.50 2.31
N ALA A 25 -8.65 -5.26 3.29
CA ALA A 25 -8.35 -6.68 3.41
C ALA A 25 -8.85 -7.50 2.21
N LEU A 26 -10.06 -7.21 1.72
CA LEU A 26 -10.63 -7.86 0.54
C LEU A 26 -9.83 -7.51 -0.72
N LYS A 27 -9.46 -6.24 -0.92
CA LYS A 27 -8.59 -5.81 -2.03
C LYS A 27 -7.24 -6.50 -1.97
N ALA A 28 -6.63 -6.63 -0.79
CA ALA A 28 -5.35 -7.30 -0.60
C ALA A 28 -5.43 -8.80 -0.96
N ARG A 29 -6.59 -9.44 -0.78
CA ARG A 29 -6.90 -10.78 -1.29
C ARG A 29 -7.21 -10.84 -2.80
N GLY A 30 -7.20 -9.72 -3.50
CA GLY A 30 -7.57 -9.66 -4.92
C GLY A 30 -9.07 -9.70 -5.18
N HIS A 31 -9.90 -9.41 -4.16
CA HIS A 31 -11.35 -9.35 -4.30
C HIS A 31 -11.84 -7.91 -4.33
N TRP A 32 -12.65 -7.62 -5.34
CA TRP A 32 -13.39 -6.36 -5.42
C TRP A 32 -14.78 -6.55 -4.81
N ALA A 33 -15.04 -5.80 -3.74
CA ALA A 33 -16.32 -5.79 -3.07
C ALA A 33 -16.79 -4.36 -2.83
N LEU A 34 -18.10 -4.15 -2.98
CA LEU A 34 -18.75 -2.97 -2.44
C LEU A 34 -19.13 -3.29 -0.99
N VAL A 35 -18.79 -2.39 -0.06
CA VAL A 35 -19.14 -2.56 1.35
C VAL A 35 -20.01 -1.38 1.72
N ASP A 36 -21.23 -1.67 2.15
CA ASP A 36 -22.25 -0.67 2.47
C ASP A 36 -22.75 -0.85 3.91
N GLN A 37 -23.11 0.25 4.55
CA GLN A 37 -23.80 0.24 5.84
C GLN A 37 -25.31 0.31 5.60
N THR A 38 -26.05 -0.55 6.31
CA THR A 38 -27.51 -0.47 6.38
C THR A 38 -27.97 0.40 7.57
N ALA A 39 -29.23 0.81 7.58
CA ALA A 39 -29.79 1.66 8.64
C ALA A 39 -29.69 1.08 10.06
N SER A 40 -29.36 -0.21 10.21
CA SER A 40 -29.23 -0.92 11.49
C SER A 40 -27.78 -1.19 11.92
N GLU A 41 -26.81 -0.39 11.43
CA GLU A 41 -25.35 -0.59 11.66
C GLU A 41 -24.77 -1.90 11.11
N ALA A 42 -25.60 -2.77 10.53
CA ALA A 42 -25.14 -3.96 9.85
C ALA A 42 -24.37 -3.57 8.58
N VAL A 43 -23.25 -4.27 8.35
CA VAL A 43 -22.33 -4.04 7.23
C VAL A 43 -22.58 -5.12 6.19
N THR A 44 -22.91 -4.72 4.96
CA THR A 44 -23.14 -5.65 3.85
C THR A 44 -21.97 -5.60 2.89
N VAL A 45 -21.41 -6.77 2.59
CA VAL A 45 -20.36 -6.96 1.59
C VAL A 45 -20.97 -7.56 0.34
N HIS A 46 -20.87 -6.83 -0.76
CA HIS A 46 -21.32 -7.24 -2.09
C HIS A 46 -20.11 -7.67 -2.92
N PHE A 47 -19.97 -8.97 -3.15
CA PHE A 47 -18.88 -9.49 -3.96
C PHE A 47 -19.23 -9.36 -5.46
N HIS A 48 -18.33 -8.75 -6.24
CA HIS A 48 -18.50 -8.63 -7.71
C HIS A 48 -18.11 -9.91 -8.46
N SER A 49 -17.50 -10.85 -7.77
CA SER A 49 -17.08 -12.15 -8.28
C SER A 49 -17.25 -13.22 -7.20
N PRO A 50 -17.30 -14.51 -7.56
CA PRO A 50 -17.30 -15.58 -6.56
C PRO A 50 -16.12 -15.45 -5.59
N ILE A 51 -16.31 -15.83 -4.33
CA ILE A 51 -15.23 -15.87 -3.33
C ILE A 51 -14.24 -16.97 -3.75
N ARG A 52 -13.01 -16.56 -4.09
CA ARG A 52 -11.96 -17.45 -4.62
C ARG A 52 -10.83 -17.71 -3.64
N PHE A 53 -11.03 -17.35 -2.38
CA PHE A 53 -10.09 -17.59 -1.30
C PHE A 53 -10.75 -18.40 -0.20
N THR A 54 -9.92 -19.14 0.54
CA THR A 54 -10.35 -19.78 1.78
C THR A 54 -10.79 -18.72 2.77
N LEU A 55 -11.95 -18.88 3.37
CA LEU A 55 -12.46 -18.00 4.42
C LEU A 55 -12.91 -18.83 5.62
N ALA A 56 -12.33 -18.56 6.80
CA ALA A 56 -12.59 -19.30 8.03
C ALA A 56 -12.35 -20.82 7.88
N GLY A 57 -11.29 -21.19 7.15
CA GLY A 57 -10.92 -22.58 6.84
C GLY A 57 -11.82 -23.26 5.81
N VAL A 58 -12.85 -22.59 5.28
CA VAL A 58 -13.71 -23.13 4.23
C VAL A 58 -13.08 -22.80 2.87
N PRO A 59 -12.79 -23.81 2.02
CA PRO A 59 -12.22 -23.60 0.71
C PRO A 59 -13.04 -22.65 -0.17
N ALA A 60 -12.37 -22.10 -1.19
CA ALA A 60 -13.03 -21.33 -2.23
C ALA A 60 -14.07 -22.20 -2.97
N TYR A 61 -15.36 -21.88 -2.79
CA TYR A 61 -16.45 -22.48 -3.55
C TYR A 61 -17.30 -21.40 -4.22
N PRO A 62 -17.89 -21.69 -5.39
CA PRO A 62 -19.06 -20.96 -5.81
C PRO A 62 -20.15 -21.16 -4.74
N LEU A 63 -20.60 -20.08 -4.09
CA LEU A 63 -21.60 -20.11 -3.01
C LEU A 63 -23.04 -20.30 -3.55
N ASP A 64 -23.15 -21.05 -4.64
CA ASP A 64 -24.36 -21.20 -5.44
C ASP A 64 -25.32 -22.22 -4.82
N CYS A 65 -24.80 -23.19 -4.04
CA CYS A 65 -25.62 -24.17 -3.33
C CYS A 65 -25.86 -23.80 -1.85
N ASP A 66 -27.01 -24.21 -1.32
CA ASP A 66 -27.44 -23.92 0.06
C ASP A 66 -26.48 -24.51 1.11
N ASP A 67 -25.92 -25.68 0.84
CA ASP A 67 -25.04 -26.39 1.78
C ASP A 67 -23.68 -25.71 1.92
N ASP A 68 -23.12 -25.16 0.84
CA ASP A 68 -21.88 -24.39 0.87
C ASP A 68 -22.06 -23.10 1.68
N ARG A 69 -23.20 -22.41 1.49
CA ARG A 69 -23.53 -21.21 2.27
C ARG A 69 -23.69 -21.51 3.75
N ARG A 70 -24.40 -22.58 4.10
CA ARG A 70 -24.53 -23.01 5.51
C ARG A 70 -23.18 -23.36 6.10
N THR A 71 -22.32 -24.04 5.33
CA THR A 71 -20.97 -24.42 5.76
C THR A 71 -20.13 -23.18 6.07
N LEU A 72 -20.09 -22.20 5.15
CA LEU A 72 -19.37 -20.95 5.38
C LEU A 72 -19.97 -20.14 6.54
N GLN A 73 -21.29 -20.04 6.64
CA GLN A 73 -21.95 -19.35 7.74
C GLN A 73 -21.62 -19.98 9.10
N GLN A 74 -21.63 -21.32 9.20
CA GLN A 74 -21.24 -22.02 10.41
C GLN A 74 -19.75 -21.82 10.75
N ALA A 75 -18.88 -21.82 9.74
CA ALA A 75 -17.46 -21.56 9.94
C ALA A 75 -17.19 -20.15 10.45
N LEU A 76 -17.84 -19.13 9.88
CA LEU A 76 -17.79 -17.75 10.35
C LEU A 76 -18.30 -17.64 11.79
N HIS A 77 -19.42 -18.30 12.11
CA HIS A 77 -19.95 -18.30 13.47
C HIS A 77 -19.00 -18.93 14.49
N ARG A 78 -18.26 -19.99 14.13
CA ARG A 78 -17.21 -20.59 14.99
C ARG A 78 -16.04 -19.63 15.23
N GLN A 79 -15.82 -18.69 14.32
CA GLN A 79 -14.85 -17.61 14.47
C GLN A 79 -15.45 -16.35 15.10
N GLU A 80 -16.62 -16.48 15.73
CA GLU A 80 -17.36 -15.39 16.38
C GLU A 80 -17.76 -14.26 15.41
N VAL A 81 -17.88 -14.54 14.11
CA VAL A 81 -18.37 -13.61 13.11
C VAL A 81 -19.83 -13.92 12.84
N ASN A 82 -20.73 -13.06 13.32
CA ASN A 82 -22.16 -13.18 13.04
C ASN A 82 -22.46 -12.64 11.64
N ALA A 83 -22.56 -13.56 10.68
CA ALA A 83 -22.85 -13.24 9.30
C ALA A 83 -24.04 -14.02 8.75
N GLN A 84 -24.75 -13.40 7.81
CA GLN A 84 -25.75 -14.04 6.97
C GLN A 84 -25.28 -14.00 5.52
N ILE A 85 -25.36 -15.14 4.83
CA ILE A 85 -24.96 -15.26 3.43
C ILE A 85 -26.22 -15.40 2.59
N THR A 86 -26.43 -14.47 1.67
CA THR A 86 -27.55 -14.51 0.71
C THR A 86 -27.01 -14.49 -0.71
N VAL A 87 -27.72 -15.13 -1.65
CA VAL A 87 -27.38 -15.07 -3.08
C VAL A 87 -28.34 -14.11 -3.74
N SER A 88 -27.79 -13.22 -4.57
CA SER A 88 -28.61 -12.40 -5.45
C SER A 88 -29.40 -13.30 -6.38
N PRO A 89 -30.75 -13.19 -6.46
CA PRO A 89 -31.52 -13.86 -7.51
C PRO A 89 -31.18 -13.32 -8.90
N TRP A 90 -30.52 -12.15 -8.97
CA TRP A 90 -30.01 -11.56 -10.20
C TRP A 90 -28.60 -12.08 -10.46
N TYR A 91 -28.49 -12.96 -11.47
CA TYR A 91 -27.32 -13.76 -11.89
C TYR A 91 -25.99 -13.01 -12.11
N GLU A 92 -25.96 -11.68 -12.03
CA GLU A 92 -24.77 -10.86 -12.31
C GLU A 92 -23.99 -10.45 -11.05
N ARG A 93 -24.53 -10.67 -9.85
CA ARG A 93 -23.87 -10.29 -8.59
C ARG A 93 -23.57 -11.53 -7.78
N GLY A 94 -22.32 -11.61 -7.28
CA GLY A 94 -21.89 -12.67 -6.38
C GLY A 94 -22.69 -12.70 -5.08
N PRO A 95 -22.35 -13.60 -4.15
CA PRO A 95 -23.02 -13.69 -2.86
C PRO A 95 -22.91 -12.37 -2.09
N PHE A 96 -23.90 -12.10 -1.24
CA PHE A 96 -23.88 -11.03 -0.26
C PHE A 96 -23.58 -11.60 1.11
N LEU A 97 -22.71 -10.93 1.85
CA LEU A 97 -22.41 -11.24 3.23
C LEU A 97 -22.87 -10.07 4.10
N THR A 98 -23.93 -10.27 4.89
CA THR A 98 -24.41 -9.26 5.85
C THR A 98 -23.84 -9.59 7.21
N LEU A 99 -23.03 -8.69 7.75
CA LEU A 99 -22.41 -8.76 9.07
C LEU A 99 -23.28 -8.00 10.06
N ALA A 100 -23.58 -8.62 11.20
CA ALA A 100 -24.55 -8.07 12.15
C ALA A 100 -24.08 -6.74 12.76
N THR A 101 -22.77 -6.57 12.97
CA THR A 101 -22.19 -5.39 13.63
C THR A 101 -20.85 -4.96 13.00
N PRO A 102 -20.38 -3.72 13.29
CA PRO A 102 -19.02 -3.29 12.94
C PRO A 102 -17.92 -4.14 13.59
N ALA A 103 -18.19 -4.70 14.78
CA ALA A 103 -17.26 -5.62 15.44
C ALA A 103 -17.12 -6.94 14.66
N ASP A 104 -18.19 -7.46 14.08
CA ASP A 104 -18.14 -8.63 13.19
C ASP A 104 -17.33 -8.33 11.92
N ALA A 105 -17.44 -7.11 11.37
CA ALA A 105 -16.60 -6.66 10.26
C ALA A 105 -15.10 -6.63 10.62
N LYS A 106 -14.74 -6.09 11.78
CA LYS A 106 -13.35 -6.12 12.28
C LYS A 106 -12.82 -7.54 12.50
N ARG A 107 -13.65 -8.44 13.05
CA ARG A 107 -13.28 -9.87 13.19
C ARG A 107 -13.07 -10.54 11.85
N LEU A 108 -13.99 -10.33 10.89
CA LEU A 108 -13.84 -10.85 9.54
C LEU A 108 -12.56 -10.34 8.87
N THR A 109 -12.27 -9.04 8.99
CA THR A 109 -11.02 -8.44 8.52
C THR A 109 -9.81 -9.14 9.11
N THR A 110 -9.82 -9.39 10.42
CA THR A 110 -8.74 -10.11 11.11
C THR A 110 -8.54 -11.52 10.56
N LEU A 111 -9.63 -12.27 10.32
CA LEU A 111 -9.57 -13.61 9.71
C LEU A 111 -8.98 -13.57 8.30
N ILE A 112 -9.40 -12.61 7.46
CA ILE A 112 -8.89 -12.45 6.09
C ILE A 112 -7.37 -12.26 6.10
N TRP A 113 -6.86 -11.45 7.02
CA TRP A 113 -5.43 -11.21 7.19
C TRP A 113 -4.70 -12.44 7.72
N GLN A 114 -5.24 -13.13 8.72
CA GLN A 114 -4.61 -14.33 9.30
C GLN A 114 -4.45 -15.47 8.29
N GLU A 115 -5.41 -15.63 7.39
CA GLU A 115 -5.37 -16.69 6.38
C GLU A 115 -4.53 -16.30 5.15
N MET A 116 -4.05 -15.05 5.07
CA MET A 116 -3.34 -14.56 3.91
C MET A 116 -1.94 -15.19 3.82
N PRO A 117 -1.51 -15.68 2.64
CA PRO A 117 -0.14 -16.11 2.45
C PRO A 117 0.84 -14.99 2.81
N GLU A 118 2.00 -15.34 3.34
CA GLU A 118 3.05 -14.38 3.73
C GLU A 118 3.38 -13.40 2.60
N SER A 119 3.42 -13.89 1.36
CA SER A 119 3.63 -13.06 0.16
C SER A 119 2.55 -12.00 -0.04
N GLY A 120 1.29 -12.29 0.27
CA GLY A 120 0.18 -11.34 0.25
C GLY A 120 0.31 -10.28 1.33
N LEU A 121 0.66 -10.69 2.55
CA LEU A 121 0.89 -9.78 3.68
C LEU A 121 2.04 -8.82 3.38
N LEU A 122 3.18 -9.34 2.89
CA LEU A 122 4.34 -8.53 2.55
C LEU A 122 4.08 -7.62 1.36
N LYS A 123 3.37 -8.09 0.32
CA LYS A 123 2.92 -7.23 -0.79
C LYS A 123 2.08 -6.06 -0.27
N HIS A 124 1.10 -6.32 0.59
CA HIS A 124 0.23 -5.27 1.14
C HIS A 124 1.02 -4.29 2.01
N ARG A 125 1.84 -4.80 2.94
CA ARG A 125 2.71 -3.96 3.80
C ARG A 125 3.68 -3.11 2.98
N LEU A 126 4.25 -3.65 1.91
CA LEU A 126 5.09 -2.89 0.99
C LEU A 126 4.31 -1.74 0.35
N GLY A 127 3.11 -2.00 -0.16
CA GLY A 127 2.24 -0.96 -0.72
C GLY A 127 1.92 0.14 0.30
N ALA A 128 1.60 -0.23 1.53
CA ALA A 128 1.34 0.71 2.62
C ALA A 128 2.59 1.55 2.98
N ALA A 129 3.76 0.91 3.09
CA ALA A 129 5.02 1.59 3.39
C ALA A 129 5.42 2.58 2.28
N LEU A 130 5.25 2.19 1.01
CA LEU A 130 5.51 3.06 -0.14
C LEU A 130 4.52 4.23 -0.17
N HIS A 131 3.23 3.98 0.05
CA HIS A 131 2.23 5.04 0.11
C HIS A 131 2.50 6.03 1.26
N ALA A 132 2.85 5.54 2.45
CA ALA A 132 3.24 6.37 3.59
C ALA A 132 4.50 7.22 3.28
N ALA A 133 5.41 6.70 2.44
CA ALA A 133 6.57 7.42 1.94
C ALA A 133 6.24 8.40 0.78
N GLY A 134 4.98 8.53 0.37
CA GLY A 134 4.56 9.36 -0.76
C GLY A 134 5.01 8.81 -2.12
N VAL A 135 5.12 7.48 -2.24
CA VAL A 135 5.53 6.76 -3.45
C VAL A 135 4.35 5.96 -3.99
N GLU A 136 3.88 6.32 -5.16
CA GLU A 136 2.84 5.56 -5.86
C GLU A 136 3.46 4.47 -6.75
N VAL A 137 2.92 3.26 -6.64
CA VAL A 137 3.37 2.11 -7.41
C VAL A 137 2.22 1.56 -8.22
N SER A 138 2.46 1.43 -9.52
CA SER A 138 1.56 0.76 -10.44
C SER A 138 1.95 -0.71 -10.55
N ASP A 139 0.94 -1.58 -10.51
CA ASP A 139 1.06 -3.01 -10.78
C ASP A 139 2.01 -3.75 -9.83
N THR A 140 1.67 -3.85 -8.54
CA THR A 140 2.34 -4.80 -7.64
C THR A 140 1.61 -6.15 -7.65
N TRP A 141 2.31 -7.25 -7.91
CA TRP A 141 1.71 -8.59 -7.92
C TRP A 141 2.66 -9.68 -7.41
N ILE A 142 2.09 -10.83 -7.04
CA ILE A 142 2.83 -12.00 -6.56
C ILE A 142 3.03 -12.93 -7.74
N ASN A 143 4.23 -13.50 -7.88
CA ASN A 143 4.58 -14.52 -8.87
C ASN A 143 5.38 -15.66 -8.20
N ASP A 144 5.77 -16.67 -8.96
CA ASP A 144 6.49 -17.85 -8.45
C ASP A 144 7.86 -17.53 -7.83
N LEU A 145 8.43 -16.36 -8.11
CA LEU A 145 9.74 -15.93 -7.63
C LEU A 145 9.65 -14.97 -6.43
N GLY A 146 8.47 -14.46 -6.09
CA GLY A 146 8.24 -13.52 -5.00
C GLY A 146 7.23 -12.43 -5.35
N VAL A 147 7.55 -11.18 -5.01
CA VAL A 147 6.69 -10.01 -5.28
C VAL A 147 7.33 -9.17 -6.38
N GLU A 148 6.64 -8.99 -7.50
CA GLU A 148 6.97 -7.95 -8.48
C GLU A 148 6.47 -6.62 -7.93
N ILE A 149 7.40 -5.67 -7.74
CA ILE A 149 7.08 -4.35 -7.18
C ILE A 149 6.31 -3.53 -8.22
N GLY A 150 6.74 -3.55 -9.49
CA GLY A 150 6.01 -2.94 -10.60
C GLY A 150 6.71 -1.70 -11.13
N THR A 151 5.95 -0.63 -11.39
CA THR A 151 6.51 0.64 -11.91
C THR A 151 6.18 1.81 -11.00
N ILE A 152 7.13 2.74 -10.92
CA ILE A 152 6.98 4.00 -10.18
C ILE A 152 7.33 5.17 -11.10
N SER A 153 6.79 6.36 -10.86
CA SER A 153 7.18 7.53 -11.62
C SER A 153 8.64 7.92 -11.33
N ALA A 154 9.28 8.66 -12.24
CA ALA A 154 10.61 9.21 -12.00
C ALA A 154 10.64 10.17 -10.81
N SER A 155 9.50 10.81 -10.49
CA SER A 155 9.34 11.65 -9.30
C SER A 155 9.34 10.79 -8.04
N ASP A 156 8.53 9.74 -8.00
CA ASP A 156 8.44 8.85 -6.84
C ASP A 156 9.75 8.09 -6.61
N ALA A 157 10.48 7.77 -7.67
CA ALA A 157 11.82 7.20 -7.55
C ALA A 157 12.80 8.15 -6.85
N LEU A 158 12.68 9.46 -7.07
CA LEU A 158 13.47 10.46 -6.36
C LEU A 158 13.07 10.52 -4.88
N THR A 159 11.76 10.48 -4.57
CA THR A 159 11.24 10.40 -3.20
C THR A 159 11.78 9.15 -2.50
N LEU A 160 11.67 7.98 -3.12
CA LEU A 160 12.18 6.72 -2.60
C LEU A 160 13.69 6.75 -2.38
N ILE A 161 14.47 7.34 -3.30
CA ILE A 161 15.92 7.52 -3.10
C ILE A 161 16.18 8.31 -1.82
N THR A 162 15.44 9.39 -1.57
CA THR A 162 15.61 10.24 -0.39
C THR A 162 15.23 9.54 0.90
N VAL A 163 14.09 8.84 0.91
CA VAL A 163 13.64 8.00 2.03
C VAL A 163 14.69 6.94 2.37
N LEU A 164 15.32 6.33 1.37
CA LEU A 164 16.43 5.38 1.55
C LEU A 164 17.79 6.04 1.87
N GLY A 165 17.79 7.26 2.41
CA GLY A 165 18.98 8.01 2.83
C GLY A 165 19.88 8.46 1.67
N GLY A 166 19.31 8.59 0.47
CA GLY A 166 19.96 9.08 -0.73
C GLY A 166 19.94 10.60 -0.86
N LYS A 167 20.84 11.11 -1.71
CA LYS A 167 20.78 12.52 -2.14
C LYS A 167 20.23 12.57 -3.55
N HIS A 168 19.33 13.51 -3.81
CA HIS A 168 18.88 13.81 -5.16
C HIS A 168 20.09 14.09 -6.08
N PRO A 169 20.03 13.68 -7.36
CA PRO A 169 21.01 14.16 -8.33
C PRO A 169 20.97 15.68 -8.43
N PRO A 170 22.13 16.37 -8.39
CA PRO A 170 22.14 17.77 -8.77
C PRO A 170 21.60 17.86 -10.20
N ARG A 171 20.54 18.66 -10.41
CA ARG A 171 19.81 18.81 -11.69
C ARG A 171 18.96 17.61 -12.13
N ALA A 172 18.53 16.76 -11.21
CA ALA A 172 17.52 15.76 -11.51
C ALA A 172 16.21 16.44 -11.91
N ASN A 173 15.89 16.45 -13.20
CA ASN A 173 14.56 16.80 -13.68
C ASN A 173 13.81 15.50 -14.04
N PRO A 174 12.79 15.08 -13.27
CA PRO A 174 12.02 13.88 -13.54
C PRO A 174 11.18 13.98 -14.84
N ALA A 175 10.96 15.18 -15.36
CA ALA A 175 10.29 15.41 -16.64
C ALA A 175 11.20 15.25 -17.87
N ASN A 176 12.51 15.00 -17.68
CA ASN A 176 13.45 14.77 -18.78
C ASN A 176 13.82 13.28 -18.86
N GLY A 177 13.38 12.63 -19.93
CA GLY A 177 13.64 11.21 -20.19
C GLY A 177 15.12 10.81 -20.10
N ARG A 178 16.06 11.68 -20.51
CA ARG A 178 17.51 11.41 -20.40
C ARG A 178 18.00 11.30 -18.96
N ASN A 179 17.30 11.92 -18.01
CA ASN A 179 17.65 11.82 -16.59
C ASN A 179 17.14 10.52 -15.95
N THR A 180 16.23 9.79 -16.60
CA THR A 180 15.64 8.55 -16.07
C THR A 180 16.70 7.48 -15.81
N GLU A 181 17.71 7.38 -16.68
CA GLU A 181 18.84 6.46 -16.50
C GLU A 181 19.64 6.80 -15.23
N GLY A 182 19.98 8.07 -15.04
CA GLY A 182 20.70 8.52 -13.84
C GLY A 182 19.92 8.34 -12.55
N ILE A 183 18.59 8.52 -12.59
CA ILE A 183 17.71 8.23 -11.45
C ILE A 183 17.67 6.71 -11.19
N THR A 184 17.52 5.91 -12.25
CA THR A 184 17.52 4.43 -12.19
C THR A 184 18.81 3.91 -11.58
N ASP A 185 19.98 4.38 -12.01
CA ASP A 185 21.27 3.93 -11.49
C ASP A 185 21.45 4.26 -10.01
N ARG A 186 20.95 5.42 -9.56
CA ARG A 186 20.96 5.77 -8.13
C ARG A 186 20.03 4.91 -7.32
N LEU A 187 18.80 4.70 -7.79
CA LEU A 187 17.85 3.83 -7.12
C LEU A 187 18.41 2.40 -7.06
N ARG A 188 18.97 1.89 -8.16
CA ARG A 188 19.67 0.60 -8.20
C ARG A 188 20.80 0.55 -7.18
N GLY A 189 21.62 1.59 -7.08
CA GLY A 189 22.71 1.65 -6.10
C GLY A 189 22.23 1.60 -4.65
N ARG A 190 21.04 2.16 -4.36
CA ARG A 190 20.40 2.11 -3.04
C ARG A 190 19.80 0.74 -2.76
N LEU A 191 18.97 0.26 -3.68
CA LEU A 191 18.34 -1.06 -3.58
C LEU A 191 19.38 -2.17 -3.53
N ARG A 192 20.53 -2.06 -4.21
CA ARG A 192 21.57 -3.10 -4.17
C ARG A 192 22.11 -3.40 -2.77
N ARG A 193 22.04 -2.43 -1.84
CA ARG A 193 22.49 -2.61 -0.45
C ARG A 193 21.49 -3.36 0.41
N LEU A 194 20.21 -3.30 0.05
CA LEU A 194 19.10 -3.90 0.80
C LEU A 194 18.65 -5.20 0.14
N ALA A 195 18.50 -5.16 -1.18
CA ALA A 195 17.98 -6.22 -2.01
C ALA A 195 18.80 -6.34 -3.31
N PRO A 196 19.98 -7.00 -3.26
CA PRO A 196 20.98 -7.00 -4.34
C PRO A 196 20.51 -7.61 -5.67
N ARG A 197 19.41 -8.36 -5.66
CA ARG A 197 18.89 -9.05 -6.85
C ARG A 197 17.71 -8.34 -7.51
N ILE A 198 17.17 -7.28 -6.91
CA ILE A 198 16.09 -6.50 -7.51
C ILE A 198 16.64 -5.79 -8.75
N LYS A 199 16.06 -6.10 -9.91
CA LYS A 199 16.37 -5.40 -11.16
C LYS A 199 15.69 -4.04 -11.15
N VAL A 200 16.42 -3.00 -11.53
CA VAL A 200 15.88 -1.65 -11.71
C VAL A 200 16.20 -1.20 -13.13
N THR A 201 15.17 -0.95 -13.92
CA THR A 201 15.30 -0.62 -15.34
C THR A 201 14.55 0.67 -15.67
N PRO A 202 15.16 1.58 -16.45
CA PRO A 202 14.48 2.79 -16.88
C PRO A 202 13.32 2.43 -17.80
N HIS A 203 12.19 3.11 -17.67
CA HIS A 203 11.02 2.95 -18.53
C HIS A 203 10.49 4.32 -18.98
N PRO A 204 11.29 5.07 -19.76
CA PRO A 204 10.93 6.42 -20.18
C PRO A 204 9.71 6.41 -21.11
N ALA A 205 8.79 7.35 -20.90
CA ALA A 205 7.76 7.66 -21.88
C ALA A 205 8.39 8.10 -23.22
N CYS A 206 7.72 7.77 -24.32
CA CYS A 206 8.09 8.28 -25.65
C CYS A 206 7.86 9.80 -25.72
N THR A 207 8.52 10.49 -26.66
CA THR A 207 8.41 11.97 -26.77
C THR A 207 6.97 12.46 -26.94
N SER A 208 6.13 11.73 -27.68
CA SER A 208 4.71 12.03 -27.85
C SER A 208 3.83 11.54 -26.70
N CYS A 209 4.33 10.62 -25.86
CA CYS A 209 3.60 10.01 -24.75
C CYS A 209 3.75 10.79 -23.44
N VAL A 210 4.75 11.68 -23.34
CA VAL A 210 5.14 12.31 -22.08
C VAL A 210 4.07 13.24 -21.49
N GLN A 211 3.15 13.73 -22.32
CA GLN A 211 2.02 14.54 -21.88
C GLN A 211 0.94 13.72 -21.17
N ASP A 212 0.78 12.46 -21.57
CA ASP A 212 -0.24 11.55 -21.04
C ASP A 212 0.31 10.64 -19.93
N ARG A 213 1.64 10.43 -19.92
CA ARG A 213 2.32 9.53 -18.99
C ARG A 213 3.69 10.09 -18.59
N PRO A 214 4.01 10.15 -17.28
CA PRO A 214 5.34 10.53 -16.84
C PRO A 214 6.40 9.48 -17.22
N HIS A 215 7.68 9.87 -17.21
CA HIS A 215 8.77 8.89 -17.26
C HIS A 215 8.70 8.00 -16.02
N GLN A 216 8.94 6.70 -16.20
CA GLN A 216 8.80 5.69 -15.15
C GLN A 216 10.09 4.89 -14.98
N ILE A 217 10.17 4.20 -13.85
CA ILE A 217 11.22 3.24 -13.54
C ILE A 217 10.52 1.95 -13.12
N ARG A 218 10.93 0.83 -13.73
CA ARG A 218 10.45 -0.49 -13.36
C ARG A 218 11.36 -1.08 -12.28
N ILE A 219 10.74 -1.56 -11.22
CA ILE A 219 11.36 -2.31 -10.13
C ILE A 219 10.86 -3.75 -10.24
N GLY A 220 11.81 -4.65 -10.51
CA GLY A 220 11.51 -6.07 -10.76
C GLY A 220 11.16 -6.85 -9.50
N THR A 221 11.20 -8.17 -9.65
CA THR A 221 10.82 -9.09 -8.57
C THR A 221 11.83 -9.09 -7.44
N ALA A 222 11.32 -9.18 -6.22
CA ALA A 222 12.07 -9.36 -4.99
C ALA A 222 11.60 -10.61 -4.25
N THR A 223 12.51 -11.28 -3.54
CA THR A 223 12.15 -12.35 -2.60
C THR A 223 11.41 -11.78 -1.39
N LEU A 224 10.73 -12.63 -0.62
CA LEU A 224 10.01 -12.19 0.58
C LEU A 224 10.93 -11.52 1.61
N GLU A 225 12.12 -12.08 1.83
CA GLU A 225 13.17 -11.48 2.66
C GLU A 225 13.55 -10.07 2.17
N GLN A 226 13.79 -9.91 0.86
CA GLN A 226 14.12 -8.62 0.26
C GLN A 226 12.99 -7.59 0.36
N ILE A 227 11.73 -8.04 0.30
CA ILE A 227 10.57 -7.17 0.54
C ILE A 227 10.52 -6.74 2.00
N SER A 228 10.73 -7.67 2.94
CA SER A 228 10.79 -7.34 4.36
C SER A 228 11.88 -6.31 4.68
N ASP A 229 13.09 -6.51 4.14
CA ASP A 229 14.21 -5.58 4.29
C ASP A 229 13.91 -4.21 3.68
N LEU A 230 13.25 -4.19 2.51
CA LEU A 230 12.84 -2.95 1.86
C LEU A 230 11.78 -2.20 2.65
N ILE A 231 10.77 -2.90 3.20
CA ILE A 231 9.75 -2.32 4.08
C ILE A 231 10.42 -1.67 5.29
N GLY A 232 11.26 -2.41 6.01
CA GLY A 232 11.94 -1.89 7.20
C GLY A 232 12.82 -0.67 6.89
N ALA A 233 13.48 -0.66 5.72
CA ALA A 233 14.27 0.50 5.30
C ALA A 233 13.43 1.73 4.93
N ILE A 234 12.24 1.52 4.34
CA ILE A 234 11.30 2.60 4.02
C ILE A 234 10.71 3.17 5.31
N GLU A 235 10.20 2.30 6.20
CA GLU A 235 9.61 2.70 7.50
C GLU A 235 10.63 3.50 8.33
N ALA A 236 11.87 3.01 8.46
CA ALA A 236 12.93 3.72 9.18
C ALA A 236 13.32 5.06 8.52
N GLY A 237 13.21 5.16 7.20
CA GLY A 237 13.48 6.38 6.44
C GLY A 237 12.39 7.44 6.61
N THR A 238 11.12 7.02 6.66
CA THR A 238 9.95 7.89 6.84
C THR A 238 9.84 8.40 8.27
N GLU A 239 10.18 7.59 9.26
CA GLU A 239 10.15 7.97 10.68
C GLU A 239 11.28 8.90 11.11
N ALA A 240 12.37 8.99 10.35
CA ALA A 240 13.49 9.87 10.68
C ALA A 240 13.10 11.34 10.37
N PRO A 241 12.70 12.18 11.35
CA PRO A 241 12.41 13.57 11.05
C PRO A 241 13.71 14.21 10.57
N GLU A 242 13.62 15.08 9.56
CA GLU A 242 14.74 15.75 8.92
C GLU A 242 15.82 16.20 9.92
N ARG A 243 16.82 15.36 10.18
CA ARG A 243 18.03 15.76 10.94
C ARG A 243 18.96 16.62 10.07
N SER A 244 18.39 17.36 9.12
CA SER A 244 19.09 18.20 8.15
C SER A 244 18.85 19.68 8.45
N CYS A 245 19.17 20.11 9.67
CA CYS A 245 19.49 21.50 9.98
C CYS A 245 20.51 21.58 11.12
N ARG A 246 21.58 20.78 11.08
CA ARG A 246 22.82 21.19 11.77
C ARG A 246 23.52 22.21 10.88
N HIS A 247 23.12 23.47 11.04
CA HIS A 247 23.96 24.61 10.70
C HIS A 247 25.37 24.33 11.24
N ARG A 248 26.30 24.01 10.34
CA ARG A 248 27.73 24.05 10.64
C ARG A 248 28.02 25.53 10.91
N PRO A 249 28.39 25.95 12.13
CA PRO A 249 28.73 27.33 12.35
C PRO A 249 29.92 27.64 11.43
N VAL A 250 29.71 28.60 10.54
CA VAL A 250 30.78 29.19 9.73
C VAL A 250 31.72 29.83 10.75
N LEU A 251 32.81 29.14 11.08
CA LEU A 251 33.95 29.74 11.75
C LEU A 251 34.48 30.83 10.82
N ARG A 252 33.98 32.06 11.01
CA ARG A 252 34.59 33.28 10.50
C ARG A 252 35.97 33.36 11.14
N ALA A 253 37.00 32.98 10.39
CA ALA A 253 38.35 33.42 10.66
C ALA A 253 38.39 34.95 10.53
N ARG A 254 38.27 35.65 11.66
CA ARG A 254 38.65 37.05 11.82
C ARG A 254 39.86 37.07 12.74
N GLY A 255 41.00 37.52 12.23
CA GLY A 255 42.17 37.75 13.05
C GLY A 255 43.49 37.75 12.28
N ARG A 256 43.68 38.68 11.35
CA ARG A 256 45.02 39.22 11.07
C ARG A 256 44.95 40.72 11.28
N ALA A 257 45.05 41.12 12.55
CA ALA A 257 45.55 42.44 12.88
C ALA A 257 47.06 42.37 12.62
N GLY A 258 47.51 43.02 11.55
CA GLY A 258 48.90 43.39 11.41
C GLY A 258 49.07 44.73 12.08
N ASP A 259 49.72 44.74 13.24
CA ASP A 259 50.32 45.91 13.86
C ASP A 259 51.77 45.57 14.17
N GLY A 260 52.68 46.48 13.83
CA GLY A 260 53.90 46.69 14.59
C GLY A 260 55.22 46.41 13.88
N ALA A 261 55.82 47.50 13.40
CA ALA A 261 57.25 47.87 13.45
C ALA A 261 58.31 46.99 12.75
#